data_AF-A0A0Q0BQI2-F1
#
_entry.id   AF-A0A0Q0BQI2-F1
#
_cell.length_a   1.000
_cell.length_b   1.000
_cell.length_c   1.000
_cell.angle_alpha   90.00
_cell.angle_beta   90.00
_cell.angle_gamma   90.00
#
_symmetry.space_group_name_H-M   'P 1'
#
loop_
_entity.id
_entity.type
_entity.pdbx_description
1 polymer ?
#
loop_
_entity_poly.entity_id
_entity_poly.type
_entity_poly.pdbx_seq_one_letter_code
_entity_poly.pdbx_strand_id
1 'polypeptide(L)'
;MSIRNLLNIVLTSVLIAFSAQTLAATEVVPLSYRTSADLLPVAKSFLGADGSVSAYGNQLIVNADSRKIEELRSLISQLDTAPKRLLISVDTSENATSSSNGSRVIDYGTASRDGGGVQQVQTSEGTPALIQVGQSVPLTSSSTDSYGYSQSNTEYRNVTQGFYVTASVTGDTVHLTISTNHDRMSQERPDAIKVQSTDSQVSGRLGEWITLASNSDQSAADQRGFAQRYSTQGRNDMILRVKVESLE
;
A
#
# COMPACT_ATOMS: atom_id res chain seq x y z
N MET A 1 4.98 78.10 -28.72
CA MET A 1 4.35 76.84 -28.27
C MET A 1 4.68 76.69 -26.80
N SER A 2 3.66 76.72 -25.93
CA SER A 2 3.84 76.93 -24.48
C SER A 2 4.59 75.76 -23.83
N ILE A 3 5.60 76.05 -22.99
CA ILE A 3 6.40 75.06 -22.23
C ILE A 3 5.52 74.08 -21.42
N ARG A 4 4.29 74.48 -21.07
CA ARG A 4 3.28 73.61 -20.44
C ARG A 4 2.82 72.45 -21.32
N ASN A 5 2.76 72.62 -22.65
CA ASN A 5 2.34 71.55 -23.55
C ASN A 5 3.46 70.51 -23.76
N LEU A 6 4.73 70.94 -23.72
CA LEU A 6 5.87 70.03 -23.79
C LEU A 6 5.97 69.16 -22.53
N LEU A 7 5.74 69.73 -21.35
CA LEU A 7 5.75 68.98 -20.08
C LEU A 7 4.65 67.90 -20.05
N ASN A 8 3.44 68.24 -20.51
CA ASN A 8 2.33 67.29 -20.54
C ASN A 8 2.57 66.13 -21.51
N ILE A 9 3.19 66.38 -22.67
CA ILE A 9 3.52 65.33 -23.66
C ILE A 9 4.56 64.36 -23.09
N VAL A 10 5.59 64.86 -22.41
CA VAL A 10 6.61 64.02 -21.74
C VAL A 10 5.98 63.18 -20.63
N LEU A 11 5.08 63.77 -19.81
CA LEU A 11 4.42 63.06 -18.73
C LEU A 11 3.48 61.95 -19.25
N THR A 12 2.75 62.19 -20.35
CA THR A 12 1.90 61.16 -20.99
C THR A 12 2.71 60.05 -21.65
N SER A 13 3.88 60.36 -22.22
CA SER A 13 4.74 59.34 -22.84
C SER A 13 5.38 58.41 -21.79
N VAL A 14 5.68 58.92 -20.59
CA VAL A 14 6.22 58.12 -19.48
C VAL A 14 5.15 57.19 -18.89
N LEU A 15 3.89 57.63 -18.81
CA LEU A 15 2.80 56.77 -18.33
C LEU A 15 2.51 55.60 -19.28
N ILE A 16 2.56 55.82 -20.60
CA ILE A 16 2.29 54.78 -21.61
C ILE A 16 3.42 53.73 -21.66
N ALA A 17 4.68 54.16 -21.44
CA ALA A 17 5.82 53.25 -21.38
C ALA A 17 5.79 52.35 -20.13
N PHE A 18 5.13 52.78 -19.05
CA PHE A 18 5.03 52.00 -17.81
C PHE A 18 3.95 50.91 -17.87
N SER A 19 2.93 51.06 -18.72
CA SER A 19 1.81 50.11 -18.86
C SER A 19 2.12 48.85 -19.70
N ALA A 20 3.27 48.76 -20.37
CA ALA A 20 3.57 47.68 -21.31
C ALA A 20 4.29 46.44 -20.70
N GLN A 21 4.57 46.42 -19.40
CA GLN A 21 5.34 45.34 -18.77
C GLN A 21 4.45 44.33 -18.04
N THR A 22 3.51 43.68 -18.73
CA THR A 22 2.88 42.43 -18.23
C THR A 22 2.51 41.52 -19.41
N LEU A 23 3.52 41.02 -20.13
CA LEU A 23 3.29 39.92 -21.07
C LEU A 23 3.32 38.61 -20.29
N ALA A 24 2.14 38.08 -20.00
CA ALA A 24 2.01 36.76 -19.43
C ALA A 24 2.49 35.74 -20.48
N ALA A 25 3.59 35.05 -20.18
CA ALA A 25 4.18 34.06 -21.05
C ALA A 25 3.43 32.74 -20.85
N THR A 26 3.04 32.08 -21.94
CA THR A 26 2.52 30.71 -21.89
C THR A 26 3.66 29.75 -22.23
N GLU A 27 4.06 28.94 -21.25
CA GLU A 27 5.11 27.93 -21.41
C GLU A 27 4.56 26.54 -21.09
N VAL A 28 5.08 25.54 -21.80
CA VAL A 28 4.76 24.13 -21.59
C VAL A 28 5.88 23.48 -20.79
N VAL A 29 5.56 22.99 -19.60
CA VAL A 29 6.49 22.25 -18.73
C VAL A 29 6.22 20.76 -18.89
N PRO A 30 7.11 19.98 -19.53
CA PRO A 30 6.96 18.54 -19.64
C PRO A 30 7.26 17.86 -18.31
N LEU A 31 6.51 16.80 -18.00
CA LEU A 31 6.74 15.92 -16.86
C LEU A 31 7.26 14.57 -17.36
N SER A 32 7.94 13.80 -16.52
CA SER A 32 8.57 12.51 -16.90
C SER A 32 8.08 11.34 -16.06
N TYR A 33 7.93 11.54 -14.76
CA TYR A 33 7.67 10.47 -13.78
C TYR A 33 6.39 10.69 -12.97
N ARG A 34 5.94 11.94 -12.84
CA ARG A 34 4.70 12.31 -12.15
C ARG A 34 3.61 12.70 -13.13
N THR A 35 2.36 12.40 -12.79
CA THR A 35 1.24 12.80 -13.63
C THR A 35 0.95 14.30 -13.47
N SER A 36 0.42 14.92 -14.51
CA SER A 36 -0.05 16.30 -14.45
C SER A 36 -1.15 16.49 -13.41
N ALA A 37 -1.96 15.46 -13.14
CA ALA A 37 -3.00 15.48 -12.11
C ALA A 37 -2.43 15.57 -10.68
N ASP A 38 -1.32 14.89 -10.40
CA ASP A 38 -0.68 14.91 -9.07
C ASP A 38 0.01 16.25 -8.78
N LEU A 39 0.61 16.86 -9.81
CA LEU A 39 1.37 18.10 -9.66
C LEU A 39 0.53 19.38 -9.86
N LEU A 40 -0.63 19.29 -10.51
CA LEU A 40 -1.51 20.44 -10.76
C LEU A 40 -1.96 21.16 -9.48
N PRO A 41 -2.37 20.49 -8.39
CA PRO A 41 -2.74 21.17 -7.14
C PRO A 41 -1.56 21.95 -6.53
N VAL A 42 -0.35 21.38 -6.58
CA VAL A 42 0.87 22.01 -6.05
C VAL A 42 1.23 23.23 -6.89
N ALA A 43 1.26 23.07 -8.22
CA ALA A 43 1.55 24.16 -9.14
C ALA A 43 0.50 25.28 -9.06
N LYS A 44 -0.79 24.94 -8.89
CA LYS A 44 -1.87 25.92 -8.70
C LYS A 44 -1.71 26.70 -7.39
N SER A 45 -1.33 26.02 -6.30
CA SER A 45 -1.05 26.66 -5.01
C SER A 45 0.14 27.62 -5.10
N PHE A 46 1.20 27.22 -5.83
CA PHE A 46 2.39 28.05 -6.03
C PHE A 46 2.12 29.31 -6.87
N LEU A 47 1.35 29.19 -7.95
CA LEU A 47 1.03 30.32 -8.83
C LEU A 47 -0.03 31.26 -8.24
N GLY A 48 -0.97 30.74 -7.43
CA GLY A 48 -1.97 31.55 -6.76
C GLY A 48 -2.80 32.41 -7.72
N ALA A 49 -2.85 33.71 -7.48
CA ALA A 49 -3.52 34.69 -8.34
C ALA A 49 -2.61 35.25 -9.46
N ASP A 50 -1.32 34.94 -9.43
CA ASP A 50 -0.30 35.53 -10.31
C ASP A 50 -0.09 34.72 -11.60
N GLY A 51 -0.88 33.67 -11.82
CA GLY A 51 -0.84 32.84 -13.00
C GLY A 51 -1.90 31.73 -13.00
N SER A 52 -2.10 31.11 -14.17
CA SER A 52 -2.98 29.96 -14.32
C SER A 52 -2.19 28.74 -14.78
N VAL A 53 -2.53 27.56 -14.24
CA VAL A 53 -1.97 26.27 -14.64
C VAL A 53 -3.08 25.36 -15.13
N SER A 54 -2.83 24.66 -16.22
CA SER A 54 -3.71 23.62 -16.76
C SER A 54 -2.91 22.35 -17.06
N ALA A 55 -3.52 21.19 -16.84
CA ALA A 55 -2.94 19.89 -17.15
C ALA A 55 -3.33 19.47 -18.57
N TYR A 56 -2.36 19.06 -19.37
CA TYR A 56 -2.60 18.46 -20.69
C TYR A 56 -1.71 17.23 -20.89
N GLY A 57 -2.30 16.04 -20.78
CA GLY A 57 -1.56 14.79 -20.84
C GLY A 57 -0.48 14.71 -19.76
N ASN A 58 0.78 14.60 -20.18
CA ASN A 58 1.96 14.56 -19.31
C ASN A 58 2.69 15.92 -19.24
N GLN A 59 1.96 17.02 -19.42
CA GLN A 59 2.52 18.37 -19.47
C GLN A 59 1.65 19.32 -18.65
N LEU A 60 2.29 20.32 -18.06
CA LEU A 60 1.61 21.46 -17.44
C LEU A 60 1.73 22.66 -18.38
N ILE A 61 0.60 23.21 -18.78
CA ILE A 61 0.50 24.47 -19.50
C ILE A 61 0.42 25.57 -18.46
N VAL A 62 1.45 26.38 -18.38
CA VAL A 62 1.60 27.45 -17.39
C VAL A 62 1.47 28.78 -18.09
N ASN A 63 0.61 29.66 -17.56
CA ASN A 63 0.50 31.05 -17.99
C ASN A 63 0.77 31.96 -16.80
N ALA A 64 1.95 32.59 -16.76
CA ALA A 64 2.40 33.46 -15.67
C ALA A 64 3.53 34.40 -16.16
N ASP A 65 4.06 35.24 -15.26
CA ASP A 65 5.30 35.99 -15.51
C ASP A 65 6.50 35.05 -15.70
N SER A 66 7.41 35.37 -16.62
CA SER A 66 8.56 34.52 -16.96
C SER A 66 9.44 34.16 -15.76
N ARG A 67 9.60 35.04 -14.76
CA ARG A 67 10.38 34.70 -13.55
C ARG A 67 9.70 33.61 -12.72
N LYS A 68 8.37 33.69 -12.56
CA LYS A 68 7.60 32.69 -11.82
C LYS A 68 7.55 31.35 -12.53
N ILE A 69 7.54 31.34 -13.87
CA ILE A 69 7.62 30.11 -14.66
C ILE A 69 8.95 29.40 -14.39
N GLU A 70 10.07 30.12 -14.37
CA GLU A 70 11.38 29.52 -14.09
C GLU A 70 11.46 28.99 -12.64
N GLU A 71 10.91 29.71 -11.66
CA GLU A 71 10.81 29.23 -10.28
C GLU A 71 9.95 27.96 -10.18
N LEU A 72 8.80 27.92 -10.85
CA LEU A 72 7.94 26.75 -10.91
C LEU A 72 8.66 25.58 -11.60
N ARG A 73 9.39 25.83 -12.69
CA ARG A 73 10.18 24.83 -13.41
C ARG A 73 11.25 24.20 -12.51
N SER A 74 11.94 25.03 -11.74
CA SER A 74 12.93 24.56 -10.75
C SER A 74 12.29 23.77 -9.61
N LEU A 75 11.04 24.08 -9.23
CA LEU A 75 10.30 23.31 -8.23
C LEU A 75 9.86 21.95 -8.79
N ILE A 76 9.29 21.95 -9.99
CA ILE A 76 8.81 20.73 -10.65
C ILE A 76 9.97 19.77 -10.92
N SER A 77 11.15 20.25 -11.32
CA SER A 77 12.31 19.39 -11.55
C SER A 77 12.80 18.67 -10.28
N GLN A 78 12.54 19.23 -9.09
CA GLN A 78 12.85 18.58 -7.81
C GLN A 78 11.78 17.56 -7.39
N LEU A 79 10.54 17.73 -7.85
CA LEU A 79 9.40 16.86 -7.51
C LEU A 79 9.20 15.72 -8.52
N ASP A 80 9.59 15.92 -9.78
CA ASP A 80 9.50 14.94 -10.87
C ASP A 80 10.67 13.96 -10.81
N THR A 81 10.74 13.19 -9.72
CA THR A 81 11.75 12.16 -9.51
C THR A 81 11.24 10.78 -9.92
N ALA A 82 12.15 9.92 -10.39
CA ALA A 82 11.80 8.56 -10.78
C ALA A 82 11.31 7.74 -9.58
N PRO A 83 10.14 7.08 -9.67
CA PRO A 83 9.65 6.24 -8.58
C PRO A 83 10.56 5.03 -8.40
N LYS A 84 10.86 4.69 -7.15
CA LYS A 84 11.64 3.49 -6.84
C LYS A 84 10.78 2.24 -7.09
N ARG A 85 11.40 1.18 -7.60
CA ARG A 85 10.78 -0.15 -7.66
C ARG A 85 10.99 -0.82 -6.31
N LEU A 86 9.93 -1.35 -5.73
CA LEU A 86 9.92 -1.94 -4.40
C LEU A 86 9.57 -3.43 -4.49
N LEU A 87 10.30 -4.26 -3.74
CA LEU A 87 9.95 -5.65 -3.45
C LEU A 87 9.39 -5.70 -2.03
N ILE A 88 8.13 -6.07 -1.91
CA ILE A 88 7.44 -6.19 -0.63
C ILE A 88 7.31 -7.68 -0.31
N SER A 89 7.93 -8.09 0.80
CA SER A 89 7.90 -9.45 1.31
C SER A 89 7.07 -9.49 2.59
N VAL A 90 6.05 -10.33 2.63
CA VAL A 90 5.18 -10.52 3.80
C VAL A 90 5.35 -11.93 4.29
N ASP A 91 5.71 -12.08 5.56
CA ASP A 91 5.88 -13.36 6.23
C ASP A 91 4.75 -13.57 7.23
N THR A 92 4.05 -14.68 7.06
CA THR A 92 2.88 -15.12 7.84
C THR A 92 3.16 -16.41 8.59
N SER A 93 4.43 -16.75 8.83
CA SER A 93 4.81 -18.00 9.49
C SER A 93 4.10 -18.19 10.83
N GLU A 94 3.48 -19.36 11.00
CA GLU A 94 2.95 -19.81 12.28
C GLU A 94 3.99 -20.64 13.01
N ASN A 95 4.25 -20.30 14.26
CA ASN A 95 5.23 -21.02 15.06
C ASN A 95 4.55 -22.22 15.73
N ALA A 96 4.29 -23.27 14.96
CA ALA A 96 3.89 -24.56 15.52
C ALA A 96 5.10 -25.14 16.27
N THR A 97 5.13 -24.97 17.59
CA THR A 97 6.23 -25.50 18.42
C THR A 97 6.15 -27.02 18.43
N SER A 98 6.90 -27.69 17.55
CA SER A 98 7.09 -29.13 17.58
C SER A 98 7.83 -29.50 18.86
N SER A 99 7.09 -30.01 19.86
CA SER A 99 7.67 -30.57 21.08
C SER A 99 8.53 -31.79 20.72
N SER A 100 9.83 -31.57 20.59
CA SER A 100 10.80 -32.60 20.21
C SER A 100 11.13 -33.49 21.41
N ASN A 101 10.25 -34.43 21.73
CA ASN A 101 10.61 -35.57 22.57
C ASN A 101 11.30 -36.64 21.71
N GLY A 102 12.63 -36.53 21.58
CA GLY A 102 13.58 -37.65 21.43
C GLY A 102 13.38 -38.74 20.35
N SER A 103 12.42 -38.63 19.43
CA SER A 103 12.22 -39.60 18.36
C SER A 103 12.62 -38.98 17.02
N ARG A 104 13.57 -39.62 16.34
CA ARG A 104 14.00 -39.26 14.98
C ARG A 104 12.90 -39.67 14.01
N VAL A 105 11.86 -38.85 13.91
CA VAL A 105 10.86 -38.96 12.85
C VAL A 105 11.54 -38.46 11.56
N ILE A 106 11.87 -39.40 10.68
CA ILE A 106 12.21 -39.08 9.29
C ILE A 106 10.87 -38.85 8.60
N ASP A 107 10.42 -37.60 8.59
CA ASP A 107 9.26 -37.19 7.82
C ASP A 107 9.59 -37.23 6.33
N TYR A 108 9.07 -38.25 5.64
CA TYR A 108 8.87 -38.18 4.19
C TYR A 108 7.58 -37.38 3.92
N GLY A 109 7.62 -36.09 4.23
CA GLY A 109 6.54 -35.15 3.91
C GLY A 109 6.93 -34.35 2.67
N THR A 110 6.18 -34.49 1.59
CA THR A 110 6.15 -33.45 0.54
C THR A 110 5.78 -32.15 1.24
N ALA A 111 6.70 -31.19 1.31
CA ALA A 111 6.50 -29.90 1.97
C ALA A 111 5.15 -29.31 1.51
N SER A 112 4.15 -29.45 2.36
CA SER A 112 2.79 -29.01 2.06
C SER A 112 2.83 -27.50 2.07
N ARG A 113 2.55 -26.91 0.91
CA ARG A 113 2.57 -25.47 0.61
C ARG A 113 1.45 -24.68 1.33
N ASP A 114 0.95 -25.18 2.44
CA ASP A 114 -0.39 -24.85 2.97
C ASP A 114 -0.40 -24.12 4.33
N GLY A 115 0.75 -23.67 4.85
CA GLY A 115 0.75 -22.96 6.14
C GLY A 115 1.98 -22.09 6.36
N GLY A 116 1.86 -20.79 6.05
CA GLY A 116 2.83 -19.76 6.42
C GLY A 116 4.10 -19.77 5.58
N GLY A 117 4.20 -18.83 4.64
CA GLY A 117 5.40 -18.64 3.83
C GLY A 117 5.58 -17.16 3.49
N VAL A 118 6.79 -16.81 3.04
CA VAL A 118 7.08 -15.47 2.56
C VAL A 118 6.41 -15.27 1.21
N GLN A 119 5.40 -14.41 1.16
CA GLN A 119 4.77 -13.97 -0.08
C GLN A 119 5.44 -12.68 -0.54
N GLN A 120 5.66 -12.53 -1.85
CA GLN A 120 6.36 -11.38 -2.39
C GLN A 120 5.57 -10.74 -3.52
N VAL A 121 5.60 -9.41 -3.59
CA VAL A 121 5.05 -8.63 -4.71
C VAL A 121 5.99 -7.48 -5.05
N GLN A 122 6.14 -7.20 -6.34
CA GLN A 122 6.87 -6.03 -6.81
C GLN A 122 5.90 -4.93 -7.19
N THR A 123 6.21 -3.70 -6.79
CA THR A 123 5.40 -2.53 -7.11
C THR A 123 6.26 -1.29 -7.29
N SER A 124 5.75 -0.29 -7.99
CA SER A 124 6.33 1.05 -7.98
C SER A 124 5.92 1.77 -6.70
N GLU A 125 6.81 2.58 -6.16
CA GLU A 125 6.52 3.44 -5.02
C GLU A 125 5.21 4.23 -5.21
N GLY A 126 4.37 4.28 -4.17
CA GLY A 126 3.08 4.95 -4.17
C GLY A 126 1.96 4.20 -4.91
N THR A 127 2.26 3.07 -5.55
CA THR A 127 1.28 2.30 -6.34
C THR A 127 0.78 1.08 -5.55
N PRO A 128 -0.55 0.84 -5.50
CA PRO A 128 -1.10 -0.32 -4.81
C PRO A 128 -0.75 -1.63 -5.51
N ALA A 129 -0.49 -2.67 -4.73
CA ALA A 129 -0.22 -4.02 -5.21
C ALA A 129 -1.00 -5.07 -4.41
N LEU A 130 -1.47 -6.10 -5.11
CA LEU A 130 -2.23 -7.22 -4.55
C LEU A 130 -1.66 -8.54 -5.06
N ILE A 131 -1.42 -9.45 -4.12
CA ILE A 131 -1.24 -10.87 -4.42
C ILE A 131 -2.30 -11.65 -3.65
N GLN A 132 -3.05 -12.49 -4.36
CA GLN A 132 -4.06 -13.34 -3.76
C GLN A 132 -4.04 -14.71 -4.44
N VAL A 133 -3.94 -15.75 -3.64
CA VAL A 133 -4.02 -17.15 -4.07
C VAL A 133 -5.12 -17.82 -3.27
N GLY A 134 -5.82 -18.80 -3.85
CA GLY A 134 -6.92 -19.45 -3.16
C GLY A 134 -7.43 -20.67 -3.88
N GLN A 135 -8.34 -21.37 -3.20
CA GLN A 135 -8.98 -22.59 -3.68
C GLN A 135 -10.49 -22.53 -3.42
N SER A 136 -11.27 -23.15 -4.30
CA SER A 136 -12.71 -23.29 -4.12
C SER A 136 -13.00 -24.64 -3.49
N VAL A 137 -13.45 -24.64 -2.23
CA VAL A 137 -13.72 -25.85 -1.46
C VAL A 137 -15.24 -26.12 -1.40
N PRO A 138 -15.70 -27.35 -1.67
CA PRO A 138 -17.10 -27.71 -1.50
C PRO A 138 -17.40 -27.94 -0.01
N LEU A 139 -18.31 -27.15 0.54
CA LEU A 139 -18.87 -27.32 1.88
C LEU A 139 -20.20 -28.05 1.75
N THR A 140 -20.28 -29.26 2.31
CA THR A 140 -21.50 -30.07 2.24
C THR A 140 -22.21 -30.03 3.58
N SER A 141 -23.36 -29.38 3.63
CA SER A 141 -24.21 -29.35 4.83
C SER A 141 -25.31 -30.40 4.70
N SER A 142 -25.56 -31.15 5.77
CA SER A 142 -26.71 -32.06 5.87
C SER A 142 -27.77 -31.43 6.75
N SER A 143 -28.95 -31.17 6.20
CA SER A 143 -30.12 -30.71 6.94
C SER A 143 -31.17 -31.82 6.97
N THR A 144 -31.90 -31.97 8.06
CA THR A 144 -33.03 -32.90 8.13
C THR A 144 -34.32 -32.12 7.98
N ASP A 145 -35.14 -32.46 6.98
CA ASP A 145 -36.44 -31.82 6.77
C ASP A 145 -37.45 -32.25 7.87
N SER A 146 -38.59 -31.57 7.97
CA SER A 146 -39.65 -31.80 8.96
C SER A 146 -40.19 -33.24 8.97
N TYR A 147 -39.95 -34.01 7.90
CA TYR A 147 -40.35 -35.42 7.76
C TYR A 147 -39.23 -36.43 8.06
N GLY A 148 -38.05 -35.99 8.52
CA GLY A 148 -36.94 -36.86 8.91
C GLY A 148 -36.01 -37.31 7.77
N TYR A 149 -36.20 -36.79 6.56
CA TYR A 149 -35.30 -37.04 5.43
C TYR A 149 -34.08 -36.13 5.49
N SER A 150 -32.88 -36.70 5.33
CA SER A 150 -31.64 -35.93 5.23
C SER A 150 -31.49 -35.38 3.81
N GLN A 151 -31.39 -34.06 3.68
CA GLN A 151 -31.08 -33.34 2.45
C GLN A 151 -29.65 -32.81 2.54
N SER A 152 -28.84 -33.18 1.56
CA SER A 152 -27.47 -32.68 1.41
C SER A 152 -27.47 -31.48 0.47
N ASN A 153 -26.86 -30.37 0.90
CA ASN A 153 -26.62 -29.20 0.06
C ASN A 153 -25.12 -28.90 0.03
N THR A 154 -24.51 -28.93 -1.16
CA THR A 154 -23.09 -28.63 -1.38
C THR A 154 -22.95 -27.23 -1.95
N GLU A 155 -22.25 -26.35 -1.23
CA GLU A 155 -21.94 -25.00 -1.67
C GLU A 155 -20.43 -24.82 -1.83
N TYR A 156 -19.99 -24.15 -2.88
CA TYR A 156 -18.59 -23.85 -3.09
C TYR A 156 -18.22 -22.54 -2.41
N ARG A 157 -17.18 -22.56 -1.57
CA ARG A 157 -16.63 -21.37 -0.93
C ARG A 157 -15.18 -21.17 -1.32
N ASN A 158 -14.84 -19.94 -1.68
CA ASN A 158 -13.46 -19.56 -1.96
C ASN A 158 -12.73 -19.33 -0.63
N VAL A 159 -11.64 -20.05 -0.43
CA VAL A 159 -10.69 -19.89 0.67
C VAL A 159 -9.46 -19.22 0.08
N THR A 160 -9.22 -17.97 0.45
CA THR A 160 -8.15 -17.14 -0.13
C THR A 160 -7.10 -16.76 0.90
N GLN A 161 -5.89 -16.54 0.42
CA GLN A 161 -4.79 -16.00 1.20
C GLN A 161 -4.00 -15.01 0.34
N GLY A 162 -3.56 -13.91 0.94
CA GLY A 162 -2.91 -12.84 0.21
C GLY A 162 -2.78 -11.55 1.00
N PHE A 163 -2.26 -10.53 0.33
CA PHE A 163 -2.16 -9.21 0.90
C PHE A 163 -2.29 -8.12 -0.16
N TYR A 164 -2.95 -7.04 0.25
CA TYR A 164 -3.02 -5.75 -0.45
C TYR A 164 -2.08 -4.79 0.27
N VAL A 165 -1.26 -4.06 -0.48
CA VAL A 165 -0.27 -3.16 0.11
C VAL A 165 -0.05 -1.91 -0.73
N THR A 166 0.23 -0.81 -0.06
CA THR A 166 0.72 0.43 -0.66
C THR A 166 1.92 0.92 0.15
N ALA A 167 3.04 1.19 -0.53
CA ALA A 167 4.29 1.59 0.10
C ALA A 167 4.79 2.92 -0.52
N SER A 168 5.22 3.87 0.30
CA SER A 168 5.88 5.10 -0.13
C SER A 168 7.19 5.31 0.63
N VAL A 169 8.20 5.89 0.00
CA VAL A 169 9.55 6.02 0.57
C VAL A 169 9.91 7.48 0.75
N THR A 170 10.28 7.86 1.97
CA THR A 170 10.80 9.18 2.29
C THR A 170 12.22 9.03 2.84
N GLY A 171 13.23 9.37 2.04
CA GLY A 171 14.63 9.09 2.38
C GLY A 171 14.88 7.58 2.48
N ASP A 172 15.18 7.11 3.70
CA ASP A 172 15.42 5.69 4.03
C ASP A 172 14.24 5.02 4.75
N THR A 173 13.17 5.78 5.02
CA THR A 173 11.98 5.28 5.73
C THR A 173 10.90 4.92 4.74
N VAL A 174 10.34 3.73 4.89
CA VAL A 174 9.14 3.30 4.17
C VAL A 174 7.91 3.50 5.05
N HIS A 175 6.87 4.09 4.46
CA HIS A 175 5.53 4.13 5.02
C HIS A 175 4.69 3.09 4.30
N LEU A 176 4.07 2.19 5.06
CA LEU A 176 3.35 1.05 4.53
C LEU A 176 1.92 1.04 5.06
N THR A 177 0.96 0.85 4.16
CA THR A 177 -0.41 0.45 4.51
C THR A 177 -0.63 -0.93 3.94
N ILE A 178 -0.99 -1.90 4.78
CA ILE A 178 -1.11 -3.30 4.41
C ILE A 178 -2.37 -3.93 5.00
N SER A 179 -3.06 -4.70 4.16
CA SER A 179 -4.20 -5.53 4.52
C SER A 179 -3.89 -6.96 4.12
N THR A 180 -3.89 -7.89 5.05
CA THR A 180 -3.63 -9.32 4.80
C THR A 180 -4.89 -10.13 5.03
N ASN A 181 -5.14 -11.13 4.21
CA ASN A 181 -6.18 -12.14 4.41
C ASN A 181 -5.54 -13.53 4.38
N HIS A 182 -5.96 -14.41 5.28
CA HIS A 182 -5.43 -15.76 5.40
C HIS A 182 -6.53 -16.73 5.83
N ASP A 183 -7.32 -17.18 4.87
CA ASP A 183 -8.36 -18.16 5.08
C ASP A 183 -7.79 -19.58 5.00
N ARG A 184 -8.15 -20.43 5.95
CA ARG A 184 -7.73 -21.85 6.00
C ARG A 184 -8.88 -22.75 6.41
N MET A 185 -8.85 -24.01 5.98
CA MET A 185 -9.76 -25.03 6.50
C MET A 185 -9.48 -25.28 7.99
N SER A 186 -10.53 -25.41 8.81
CA SER A 186 -10.38 -25.84 10.20
C SER A 186 -10.05 -27.32 10.26
N GLN A 187 -8.99 -27.66 11.00
CA GLN A 187 -8.65 -29.06 11.26
C GLN A 187 -9.63 -29.70 12.25
N GLU A 188 -10.27 -28.90 13.12
CA GLU A 188 -11.23 -29.38 14.13
C GLU A 188 -12.63 -29.62 13.55
N ARG A 189 -13.03 -28.88 12.53
CA ARG A 189 -14.33 -28.99 11.85
C ARG A 189 -14.14 -28.96 10.34
N PRO A 190 -14.37 -30.08 9.64
CA PRO A 190 -14.22 -30.18 8.18
C PRO A 190 -15.03 -29.16 7.39
N ASP A 191 -16.17 -28.71 7.94
CA ASP A 191 -17.08 -27.76 7.30
C ASP A 191 -16.87 -26.30 7.74
N ALA A 192 -15.84 -26.03 8.55
CA ALA A 192 -15.54 -24.68 9.02
C ALA A 192 -14.26 -24.13 8.37
N ILE A 193 -14.30 -22.85 8.04
CA ILE A 193 -13.15 -22.09 7.54
C ILE A 193 -12.73 -21.11 8.63
N LYS A 194 -11.45 -21.15 9.00
CA LYS A 194 -10.81 -20.15 9.83
C LYS A 194 -10.45 -18.98 8.91
N VAL A 195 -11.08 -17.84 9.17
CA VAL A 195 -10.81 -16.58 8.46
C VAL A 195 -9.94 -15.72 9.36
N GLN A 196 -8.87 -15.18 8.81
CA GLN A 196 -8.01 -14.24 9.52
C GLN A 196 -7.70 -13.05 8.63
N SER A 197 -7.89 -11.85 9.18
CA SER A 197 -7.62 -10.59 8.50
C SER A 197 -6.84 -9.64 9.41
N THR A 198 -5.89 -8.92 8.84
CA THR A 198 -5.11 -7.90 9.56
C THR A 198 -5.00 -6.66 8.70
N ASP A 199 -5.34 -5.51 9.25
CA ASP A 199 -5.16 -4.20 8.64
C ASP A 199 -4.20 -3.39 9.51
N SER A 200 -3.14 -2.87 8.91
CA SER A 200 -2.11 -2.15 9.64
C SER A 200 -1.47 -1.05 8.80
N GLN A 201 -1.05 0.01 9.47
CA GLN A 201 -0.23 1.07 8.91
C GLN A 201 1.02 1.19 9.76
N VAL A 202 2.18 0.97 9.14
CA VAL A 202 3.47 0.99 9.83
C VAL A 202 4.48 1.82 9.08
N SER A 203 5.56 2.19 9.77
CA SER A 203 6.73 2.79 9.15
C SER A 203 7.99 2.17 9.71
N GLY A 204 9.01 2.05 8.88
CA GLY A 204 10.30 1.49 9.28
C GLY A 204 11.36 1.69 8.22
N ARG A 205 12.54 1.10 8.43
CA ARG A 205 13.66 1.22 7.50
C ARG A 205 13.52 0.26 6.33
N LEU A 206 13.98 0.69 5.15
CA LEU A 206 14.13 -0.20 4.00
C LEU A 206 15.10 -1.34 4.32
N GLY A 207 14.78 -2.55 3.85
CA GLY A 207 15.60 -3.76 4.01
C GLY A 207 15.44 -4.48 5.35
N GLU A 208 14.74 -3.90 6.33
CA GLU A 208 14.53 -4.51 7.64
C GLU A 208 13.15 -5.17 7.76
N TRP A 209 13.07 -6.26 8.52
CA TRP A 209 11.80 -6.88 8.87
C TRP A 209 11.11 -6.07 9.97
N ILE A 210 9.89 -5.61 9.68
CA ILE A 210 9.02 -4.87 10.59
C ILE A 210 7.91 -5.81 11.04
N THR A 211 7.68 -5.93 12.34
CA THR A 211 6.55 -6.72 12.87
C THR A 211 5.28 -5.90 12.81
N LEU A 212 4.25 -6.44 12.14
CA LEU A 212 2.96 -5.78 11.92
C LEU A 212 1.93 -6.15 12.97
N ALA A 213 1.88 -7.43 13.32
CA ALA A 213 0.94 -7.98 14.28
C ALA A 213 1.50 -9.27 14.89
N SER A 214 1.09 -9.56 16.12
CA SER A 214 1.30 -10.85 16.77
C SER A 214 0.05 -11.24 17.54
N ASN A 215 -0.32 -12.52 17.49
CA ASN A 215 -1.38 -13.11 18.32
C ASN A 215 -0.80 -14.30 19.09
N SER A 216 -1.07 -14.34 20.40
CA SER A 216 -0.73 -15.47 21.26
C SER A 216 -1.94 -15.84 22.10
N ASP A 217 -2.46 -17.06 21.92
CA ASP A 217 -3.58 -17.58 22.69
C ASP A 217 -3.05 -18.31 23.93
N GLN A 218 -3.06 -17.65 25.09
CA GLN A 218 -2.73 -18.28 26.38
C GLN A 218 -4.00 -18.77 27.08
N SER A 219 -4.35 -20.04 26.85
CA SER A 219 -5.39 -20.71 27.65
C SER A 219 -4.78 -21.19 28.98
N ALA A 220 -4.94 -20.39 30.05
CA ALA A 220 -4.59 -20.80 31.42
C ALA A 220 -5.70 -21.70 31.98
N ALA A 221 -5.53 -23.02 31.84
CA ALA A 221 -6.41 -23.99 32.48
C ALA A 221 -5.93 -24.24 33.92
N ASP A 222 -6.54 -23.55 34.89
CA ASP A 222 -6.41 -23.86 36.31
C ASP A 222 -7.04 -25.23 36.58
N GLN A 223 -6.23 -26.25 36.87
CA GLN A 223 -6.78 -27.59 37.06
C GLN A 223 -6.00 -28.44 38.06
N ARG A 224 -6.41 -28.32 39.33
CA ARG A 224 -6.11 -29.27 40.41
C ARG A 224 -6.85 -30.59 40.13
N GLY A 225 -6.12 -31.63 39.75
CA GLY A 225 -6.68 -32.97 39.59
C GLY A 225 -5.64 -33.99 39.15
N PHE A 226 -5.38 -34.99 40.00
CA PHE A 226 -4.51 -36.14 39.77
C PHE A 226 -5.14 -37.10 38.74
N ALA A 227 -4.67 -37.06 37.49
CA ALA A 227 -4.81 -38.15 36.51
C ALA A 227 -3.83 -37.91 35.34
N GLN A 228 -3.28 -38.99 34.78
CA GLN A 228 -2.31 -38.95 33.67
C GLN A 228 -2.93 -38.28 32.42
N ARG A 229 -2.25 -37.25 31.89
CA ARG A 229 -2.69 -36.45 30.74
C ARG A 229 -1.80 -36.70 29.53
N TYR A 230 -2.42 -37.02 28.39
CA TYR A 230 -1.87 -36.70 27.08
C TYR A 230 -2.45 -35.35 26.67
N SER A 231 -1.69 -34.27 26.83
CA SER A 231 -2.07 -32.93 26.36
C SER A 231 -1.27 -32.59 25.10
N THR A 232 -1.90 -32.72 23.95
CA THR A 232 -1.36 -32.16 22.71
C THR A 232 -1.79 -30.70 22.65
N GLN A 233 -1.07 -29.84 23.38
CA GLN A 233 -1.35 -28.41 23.42
C GLN A 233 -0.73 -27.73 22.21
N GLY A 234 -1.51 -27.57 21.15
CA GLY A 234 -1.14 -26.76 19.99
C GLY A 234 -1.23 -25.27 20.34
N ARG A 235 -0.09 -24.63 20.62
CA ARG A 235 0.00 -23.18 20.70
C ARG A 235 0.07 -22.62 19.28
N ASN A 236 -0.90 -21.80 18.88
CA ASN A 236 -0.92 -21.15 17.58
C ASN A 236 -0.47 -19.69 17.71
N ASP A 237 0.84 -19.47 17.77
CA ASP A 237 1.41 -18.12 17.74
C ASP A 237 1.66 -17.74 16.27
N MET A 238 0.94 -16.74 15.76
CA MET A 238 1.22 -16.16 14.43
C MET A 238 1.88 -14.79 14.62
N ILE A 239 2.96 -14.57 13.86
CA ILE A 239 3.67 -13.29 13.82
C ILE A 239 3.68 -12.85 12.36
N LEU A 240 3.04 -11.71 12.09
CA LEU A 240 3.03 -11.08 10.79
C LEU A 240 4.21 -10.12 10.69
N ARG A 241 5.08 -10.33 9.70
CA ARG A 241 6.21 -9.44 9.43
C ARG A 241 6.20 -8.98 7.98
N VAL A 242 6.72 -7.79 7.74
CA VAL A 242 6.90 -7.25 6.40
C VAL A 242 8.30 -6.70 6.23
N LYS A 243 8.86 -6.87 5.05
CA LYS A 243 10.12 -6.26 4.63
C LYS A 243 9.91 -5.61 3.28
N VAL A 244 10.40 -4.38 3.13
CA VAL A 244 10.38 -3.65 1.86
C VAL A 244 11.80 -3.40 1.42
N GLU A 245 12.13 -3.86 0.22
CA GLU A 245 13.44 -3.69 -0.40
C GLU A 245 13.31 -2.80 -1.63
N SER A 246 14.27 -1.89 -1.84
CA SER A 246 14.38 -1.15 -3.09
C SER A 246 15.10 -2.01 -4.11
N LEU A 247 14.48 -2.20 -5.27
CA LEU A 247 15.09 -2.82 -6.44
C LEU A 247 15.65 -1.70 -7.31
N GLU A 248 16.97 -1.58 -7.36
CA GLU A 248 17.64 -0.69 -8.32
C GLU A 248 17.42 -1.14 -9.78
#